data_AF-A0A356BGX1-F1
#
_entry.id   AF-A0A356BGX1-F1
#
_cell.length_a   1.000
_cell.length_b   1.000
_cell.length_c   1.000
_cell.angle_alpha   90.00
_cell.angle_beta   90.00
_cell.angle_gamma   90.00
#
_symmetry.space_group_name_H-M   'P 1'
#
loop_
_entity.id
_entity.type
_entity.pdbx_description
1 polymer ?
#
loop_
_entity_poly.entity_id
_entity_poly.type
_entity_poly.pdbx_seq_one_letter_code
_entity_poly.pdbx_strand_id
1 'polypeptide(L)' 'QGQYAILLQQGVLNHIQLRQAGLGNHVQALQSGNSNTAVIIQRGDNNLVQIEQRGNRHFSVEQTGVGAEISIIQY' A
#
# COMPACT_ATOMS: atom_id res chain seq x y z
N GLN A 1 -10.01 16.81 -6.50
CA GLN A 1 -10.15 15.41 -6.08
C GLN A 1 -8.78 14.95 -5.60
N GLY A 2 -8.64 14.60 -4.33
CA GLY A 2 -7.35 14.32 -3.71
C GLY A 2 -6.96 12.85 -3.82
N GLN A 3 -5.66 12.58 -3.74
CA GLN A 3 -5.16 11.25 -3.42
C GLN A 3 -5.11 11.13 -1.89
N TYR A 4 -5.39 9.95 -1.36
CA TYR A 4 -5.40 9.68 0.07
C TYR A 4 -4.58 8.44 0.37
N ALA A 5 -3.81 8.50 1.45
CA ALA A 5 -2.95 7.42 1.89
C ALA A 5 -2.90 7.36 3.42
N ILE A 6 -3.24 6.20 3.99
CA ILE A 6 -2.98 5.86 5.39
C ILE A 6 -1.92 4.77 5.39
N LEU A 7 -0.78 5.03 6.04
CA LEU A 7 0.29 4.07 6.23
C LEU A 7 0.52 3.91 7.73
N LEU A 8 0.31 2.70 8.25
CA LEU A 8 0.50 2.35 9.64
C LEU A 8 1.56 1.25 9.75
N GLN A 9 2.60 1.50 10.54
CA GLN A 9 3.67 0.54 10.78
C GLN A 9 3.80 0.31 12.29
N GLN A 10 3.86 -0.96 12.68
CA GLN A 10 4.02 -1.40 14.06
C GLN A 10 5.17 -2.42 14.12
N GLY A 11 6.20 -2.11 14.91
CA GLY A 11 7.43 -2.93 15.03
C GLY A 11 8.67 -2.23 14.47
N VAL A 12 9.78 -2.95 14.31
CA VAL A 12 11.11 -2.34 14.07
C VAL A 12 11.59 -2.57 12.63
N LEU A 13 12.20 -1.56 12.00
CA LEU A 13 12.76 -1.64 10.62
C LEU A 13 11.72 -1.88 9.51
N ASN A 14 10.47 -1.48 9.71
CA ASN A 14 9.48 -1.51 8.63
C ASN A 14 9.67 -0.34 7.66
N HIS A 15 9.47 -0.58 6.36
CA HIS A 15 9.59 0.42 5.30
C HIS A 15 8.38 0.34 4.36
N ILE A 16 7.69 1.45 4.14
CA ILE A 16 6.65 1.57 3.11
C ILE A 16 7.05 2.69 2.16
N GLN A 17 7.10 2.37 0.87
CA GLN A 17 7.23 3.33 -0.22
C GLN A 17 5.91 3.38 -0.99
N LEU A 18 5.27 4.55 -1.06
CA LEU A 18 4.03 4.75 -1.80
C LEU A 18 4.21 5.82 -2.89
N ARG A 19 3.75 5.53 -4.10
CA ARG A 19 3.63 6.50 -5.21
C ARG A 19 2.24 6.43 -5.83
N GLN A 20 1.49 7.53 -5.78
CA GLN A 20 0.18 7.66 -6.41
C GLN A 20 0.25 8.66 -7.58
N ALA A 21 -0.21 8.25 -8.76
CA ALA A 21 -0.33 9.09 -9.94
C ALA A 21 -1.75 8.99 -10.49
N GLY A 22 -2.42 10.14 -10.71
CA GLY A 22 -3.85 10.24 -11.06
C GLY A 22 -4.69 10.91 -9.97
N LEU A 23 -6.02 10.82 -10.05
CA LEU A 23 -6.98 11.50 -9.16
C LEU A 23 -7.80 10.48 -8.35
N GLY A 24 -8.11 10.77 -7.08
CA GLY A 24 -9.02 9.93 -6.29
C GLY A 24 -8.45 8.59 -5.81
N ASN A 25 -7.14 8.38 -5.95
CA ASN A 25 -6.49 7.15 -5.48
C ASN A 25 -6.47 7.08 -3.95
N HIS A 26 -6.73 5.90 -3.40
CA HIS A 26 -6.74 5.60 -1.98
C HIS A 26 -5.78 4.44 -1.67
N VAL A 27 -4.94 4.61 -0.65
CA VAL A 27 -4.13 3.52 -0.09
C VAL A 27 -4.34 3.41 1.40
N GLN A 28 -4.51 2.19 1.89
CA GLN A 28 -4.41 1.85 3.30
C GLN A 28 -3.38 0.72 3.45
N ALA A 29 -2.27 0.97 4.11
CA ALA A 29 -1.25 -0.04 4.37
C ALA A 29 -1.00 -0.18 5.88
N LEU A 30 -1.00 -1.42 6.36
CA LEU A 30 -0.71 -1.81 7.73
C LEU A 30 0.44 -2.82 7.72
N GLN A 31 1.56 -2.53 8.37
CA GLN A 31 2.64 -3.47 8.61
C GLN A 31 2.77 -3.72 10.12
N SER A 32 2.79 -4.98 10.55
CA SER A 32 2.98 -5.37 11.95
C SER A 32 4.06 -6.46 12.07
N GLY A 33 5.21 -6.14 12.65
CA GLY A 33 6.36 -7.05 12.75
C GLY A 33 7.70 -6.34 12.54
N ASN A 34 8.75 -7.09 12.25
CA ASN A 34 10.08 -6.52 12.05
C ASN A 34 10.47 -6.58 10.56
N SER A 35 11.32 -5.67 10.09
CA SER A 35 11.92 -5.71 8.74
C SER A 35 10.94 -5.87 7.57
N ASN A 36 9.69 -5.41 7.69
CA ASN A 36 8.73 -5.51 6.59
C ASN A 36 8.97 -4.42 5.56
N THR A 37 9.03 -4.76 4.28
CA THR A 37 9.18 -3.77 3.21
C THR A 37 8.00 -3.86 2.25
N ALA A 38 7.39 -2.71 1.96
CA ALA A 38 6.22 -2.55 1.12
C ALA A 38 6.49 -1.49 0.06
N VAL A 39 6.31 -1.82 -1.22
CA VAL A 39 6.31 -0.82 -2.30
C VAL A 39 4.93 -0.79 -2.92
N ILE A 40 4.34 0.39 -3.07
CA ILE A 40 2.99 0.58 -3.58
C ILE A 40 3.03 1.64 -4.67
N ILE A 41 2.62 1.28 -5.88
CA ILE A 41 2.55 2.20 -7.02
C ILE A 41 1.13 2.16 -7.57
N GLN A 42 0.38 3.26 -7.45
CA GLN A 42 -0.93 3.43 -8.09
C GLN A 42 -0.81 4.39 -9.27
N ARG A 43 -1.31 3.98 -10.44
CA ARG A 43 -1.36 4.76 -11.67
C ARG A 43 -2.78 4.73 -12.24
N GLY A 44 -3.38 5.90 -12.39
CA GLY A 44 -4.75 6.10 -12.90
C GLY A 44 -5.69 6.64 -11.81
N ASP A 45 -7.00 6.58 -12.03
CA ASP A 45 -7.96 7.31 -11.20
C ASP A 45 -8.83 6.40 -10.32
N ASN A 46 -9.21 6.86 -9.12
CA ASN A 46 -10.10 6.15 -8.19
C ASN A 46 -9.65 4.73 -7.82
N ASN A 47 -8.34 4.47 -7.78
CA ASN A 47 -7.83 3.16 -7.41
C ASN A 47 -7.74 3.01 -5.89
N LEU A 48 -8.01 1.80 -5.38
CA LEU A 48 -7.92 1.45 -3.97
C LEU A 48 -6.85 0.34 -3.78
N VAL A 49 -5.85 0.58 -2.93
CA VAL A 49 -4.95 -0.48 -2.43
C VAL A 49 -5.13 -0.61 -0.92
N GLN A 50 -5.41 -1.82 -0.44
CA GLN A 50 -5.38 -2.19 0.96
C GLN A 50 -4.29 -3.25 1.19
N ILE A 51 -3.43 -3.02 2.17
CA ILE A 51 -2.35 -3.93 2.54
C ILE A 51 -2.40 -4.14 4.05
N GLU A 52 -2.35 -5.39 4.47
CA GLU A 52 -2.06 -5.83 5.83
C GLU A 52 -0.94 -6.88 5.78
N GLN A 53 0.22 -6.55 6.34
CA GLN A 53 1.38 -7.41 6.35
C GLN A 53 1.82 -7.69 7.77
N ARG A 54 1.96 -8.97 8.13
CA ARG A 54 2.47 -9.42 9.42
C ARG A 54 3.78 -10.20 9.23
N GLY A 55 4.76 -10.06 10.14
CA GLY A 55 6.00 -10.86 10.15
C GLY A 55 7.28 -10.13 9.72
N ASN A 56 8.13 -10.77 8.90
CA ASN A 56 9.36 -10.23 8.30
C ASN A 56 9.37 -10.51 6.77
N ARG A 57 8.67 -9.73 5.95
CA ARG A 57 8.60 -9.99 4.49
C ARG A 57 8.70 -8.74 3.62
N HIS A 58 8.96 -8.94 2.34
CA HIS A 58 8.95 -7.91 1.30
C HIS A 58 7.78 -8.13 0.33
N PHE A 59 7.04 -7.08 -0.01
CA PHE A 59 6.09 -7.12 -1.11
C PHE A 59 6.14 -5.83 -1.95
N SER A 60 5.75 -5.95 -3.22
CA SER A 60 5.55 -4.84 -4.14
C SER A 60 4.18 -4.96 -4.80
N VAL A 61 3.39 -3.89 -4.75
CA VAL A 61 2.10 -3.73 -5.42
C VAL A 61 2.25 -2.66 -6.49
N GLU A 62 1.86 -3.02 -7.70
CA GLU A 62 1.62 -2.06 -8.78
C GLU A 62 0.17 -2.21 -9.25
N GLN A 63 -0.56 -1.10 -9.18
CA GLN A 63 -1.94 -1.00 -9.63
C GLN A 63 -2.04 0.04 -10.73
N THR A 64 -2.49 -0.40 -11.90
CA THR A 64 -2.69 0.46 -13.07
C THR A 64 -4.14 0.35 -13.52
N GLY A 65 -4.87 1.46 -13.63
CA GLY A 65 -6.24 1.45 -14.12
C GLY A 65 -7.12 2.54 -13.54
N VAL A 66 -8.43 2.43 -13.78
CA VAL A 66 -9.44 3.29 -13.16
C VAL A 66 -10.37 2.43 -12.33
N GLY A 67 -10.56 2.78 -11.06
CA GLY A 67 -11.45 2.03 -10.16
C GLY A 67 -10.94 0.63 -9.79
N ALA A 68 -9.64 0.37 -9.92
CA ALA A 68 -9.10 -0.93 -9.56
C ALA A 68 -9.00 -1.04 -8.03
N GLU A 69 -9.25 -2.23 -7.49
CA GLU A 69 -9.06 -2.55 -6.08
C GLU A 69 -8.05 -3.69 -5.92
N ILE A 70 -7.06 -3.53 -5.04
CA ILE A 70 -6.13 -4.57 -4.64
C ILE A 70 -6.18 -4.66 -3.12
N SER A 71 -6.50 -5.84 -2.60
CA SER A 71 -6.40 -6.14 -1.18
C SER A 71 -5.36 -7.25 -0.98
N ILE A 72 -4.36 -6.98 -0.15
CA ILE A 72 -3.32 -7.94 0.22
C ILE A 72 -3.37 -8.09 1.72
N ILE A 73 -3.63 -9.30 2.20
CA ILE A 73 -3.49 -9.67 3.61
C ILE A 73 -2.48 -10.81 3.65
N GLN A 74 -1.39 -10.62 4.40
CA GLN A 74 -0.31 -11.60 4.48
C GLN A 74 0.12 -11.80 5.93
N TYR A 75 0.09 -13.07 6.37
CA TYR A 75 0.44 -13.53 7.73
C TYR A 75 1.83 -14.18 7.79
#